data_AF-A0A6A2WDY5-F1
#
_entry.id   AF-A0A6A2WDY5-F1
#
_cell.length_a   1.000
_cell.length_b   1.000
_cell.length_c   1.000
_cell.angle_alpha   90.00
_cell.angle_beta   90.00
_cell.angle_gamma   90.00
#
_symmetry.space_group_name_H-M   'P 1'
#
loop_
_entity.id
_entity.type
_entity.pdbx_description
1 polymer ?
#
loop_
_entity_poly.entity_id
_entity_poly.type
_entity_poly.pdbx_seq_one_letter_code
_entity_poly.pdbx_strand_id
1 'polypeptide(L)'
;MGNAHGHRKHRNDHHHPTNPTPHYISPQPYVPTPTPQPQPQSQPQMAHSLPYLHVDSTLRALAGQAEGFGRFAIGGLHGSLYHVTTLADDGPGSLRYGCRRKEALWIVFEVSGTIHLSSYLSVSSNKTIDGRGRRIKLTGKGLRLKECEHVIVCNLEFEGGRGPDVDGIQIKPNSKHIWIDRCSLRDYDDGLIDITRGSTDITVSRCHFSQHDKTMLIGADPLILVIGVSG
;
A
#
# COMPACT_ATOMS: atom_id res chain seq x y z
N MET A 1 73.03 -37.41 -69.30
CA MET A 1 74.28 -37.76 -68.57
C MET A 1 74.84 -36.49 -67.93
N GLY A 2 75.07 -36.50 -66.61
CA GLY A 2 75.89 -35.55 -65.79
C GLY A 2 75.31 -34.14 -65.56
N ASN A 3 74.90 -33.70 -64.34
CA ASN A 3 75.68 -33.23 -63.16
C ASN A 3 76.69 -32.10 -63.46
N ALA A 4 76.93 -31.05 -62.65
CA ALA A 4 76.51 -30.64 -61.31
C ALA A 4 77.02 -29.21 -60.98
N HIS A 5 76.43 -28.61 -59.93
CA HIS A 5 76.96 -27.71 -58.87
C HIS A 5 77.94 -26.54 -59.13
N GLY A 6 77.68 -25.44 -58.38
CA GLY A 6 78.72 -24.53 -57.89
C GLY A 6 78.21 -23.25 -57.21
N HIS A 7 78.35 -23.15 -55.89
CA HIS A 7 78.19 -21.92 -55.07
C HIS A 7 79.53 -21.18 -54.94
N ARG A 8 79.55 -19.82 -54.95
CA ARG A 8 80.30 -18.98 -53.96
C ARG A 8 80.25 -17.44 -54.17
N LYS A 9 80.26 -16.75 -53.01
CA LYS A 9 80.99 -15.51 -52.61
C LYS A 9 80.47 -14.10 -52.97
N HIS A 10 79.95 -13.43 -51.92
CA HIS A 10 80.39 -12.18 -51.23
C HIS A 10 81.19 -11.03 -51.89
N ARG A 11 80.83 -9.81 -51.39
CA ARG A 11 81.51 -8.47 -51.34
C ARG A 11 81.25 -7.57 -52.57
N ASN A 12 81.13 -6.23 -52.50
CA ASN A 12 81.48 -5.22 -51.50
C ASN A 12 80.82 -3.85 -51.85
N ASP A 13 80.88 -2.92 -50.88
CA ASP A 13 81.10 -1.46 -50.98
C ASP A 13 80.02 -0.44 -51.40
N HIS A 14 80.07 0.65 -50.62
CA HIS A 14 79.26 1.87 -50.58
C HIS A 14 79.42 2.78 -51.80
N HIS A 15 78.35 3.49 -52.17
CA HIS A 15 78.40 4.86 -52.70
C HIS A 15 77.08 5.60 -52.40
N HIS A 16 77.20 6.81 -51.85
CA HIS A 16 76.11 7.76 -51.61
C HIS A 16 75.94 8.65 -52.84
N PRO A 17 74.71 8.88 -53.31
CA PRO A 17 74.37 10.22 -53.80
C PRO A 17 73.00 10.73 -53.33
N THR A 18 72.96 12.06 -53.27
CA THR A 18 71.98 13.02 -52.77
C THR A 18 70.54 12.90 -53.28
N ASN A 19 69.58 13.03 -52.34
CA ASN A 19 68.14 13.16 -52.55
C ASN A 19 67.72 14.52 -53.17
N PRO A 20 66.69 14.56 -54.03
CA PRO A 20 65.88 15.76 -54.23
C PRO A 20 64.86 15.93 -53.09
N THR A 21 64.67 17.17 -52.62
CA THR A 21 63.76 17.58 -51.54
C THR A 21 62.27 17.35 -51.87
N PRO A 22 61.52 16.57 -51.08
CA PRO A 22 60.06 16.56 -51.09
C PRO A 22 59.50 17.56 -50.08
N HIS A 23 58.44 18.28 -50.47
CA HIS A 23 57.67 19.17 -49.61
C HIS A 23 57.08 18.42 -48.41
N TYR A 24 57.42 18.85 -47.19
CA TYR A 24 56.80 18.34 -45.97
C TYR A 24 55.66 19.27 -45.51
N ILE A 25 54.45 18.71 -45.54
CA ILE A 25 53.22 19.26 -44.97
C ILE A 25 53.35 19.22 -43.44
N SER A 26 53.05 20.33 -42.77
CA SER A 26 53.09 20.40 -41.30
C SER A 26 51.97 19.55 -40.68
N PRO A 27 52.26 18.65 -39.72
CA PRO A 27 51.24 17.83 -39.08
C PRO A 27 50.36 18.65 -38.12
N GLN A 28 49.04 18.47 -38.23
CA GLN A 28 48.04 19.05 -37.33
C GLN A 28 48.19 18.49 -35.89
N PRO A 29 47.89 19.28 -34.85
CA PRO A 29 48.01 18.82 -33.47
C PRO A 29 47.02 17.70 -33.15
N TYR A 30 47.52 16.66 -32.48
CA TYR A 30 46.76 15.51 -32.00
C TYR A 30 45.80 15.91 -30.87
N VAL A 31 44.50 15.69 -31.07
CA VAL A 31 43.49 15.80 -30.01
C VAL A 31 43.31 14.41 -29.39
N PRO A 32 43.59 14.21 -28.09
CA PRO A 32 43.39 12.91 -27.46
C PRO A 32 41.90 12.57 -27.36
N THR A 33 41.54 11.37 -27.82
CA THR A 33 40.19 10.80 -27.70
C THR A 33 39.90 10.48 -26.22
N PRO A 34 38.73 10.85 -25.66
CA PRO A 34 38.42 10.50 -24.28
C PRO A 34 38.30 8.99 -24.10
N THR A 35 39.00 8.47 -23.09
CA THR A 35 38.96 7.06 -22.68
C THR A 35 37.55 6.69 -22.19
N PRO A 36 36.96 5.55 -22.60
CA PRO A 36 35.67 5.13 -22.07
C PRO A 36 35.77 4.88 -20.56
N GLN A 37 34.99 5.63 -19.77
CA GLN A 37 34.82 5.33 -18.35
C GLN A 37 34.01 4.03 -18.18
N PRO A 38 34.37 3.14 -17.24
CA PRO A 38 33.56 1.97 -16.95
C PRO A 38 32.17 2.40 -16.48
N GLN A 39 31.13 1.98 -17.19
CA GLN A 39 29.75 2.21 -16.79
C GLN A 39 29.49 1.51 -15.45
N PRO A 40 28.81 2.16 -14.48
CA PRO A 40 28.38 1.48 -13.27
C PRO A 40 27.44 0.34 -13.67
N GLN A 41 27.79 -0.88 -13.24
CA GLN A 41 26.94 -2.05 -13.40
C GLN A 41 25.58 -1.74 -12.79
N SER A 42 24.52 -1.83 -13.60
CA SER A 42 23.15 -1.73 -13.14
C SER A 42 22.89 -2.86 -12.14
N GLN A 43 22.90 -2.53 -10.85
CA GLN A 43 22.25 -3.38 -9.85
C GLN A 43 20.78 -3.56 -10.29
N PRO A 44 20.19 -4.76 -10.14
CA PRO A 44 18.77 -4.91 -10.40
C PRO A 44 18.06 -3.93 -9.46
N GLN A 45 17.39 -2.94 -10.03
CA GLN A 45 16.44 -2.14 -9.29
C GLN A 45 15.39 -3.12 -8.77
N MET A 46 15.49 -3.47 -7.49
CA MET A 46 14.37 -4.08 -6.78
C MET A 46 13.22 -3.11 -6.97
N ALA A 47 12.28 -3.45 -7.85
CA ALA A 47 11.08 -2.66 -8.03
C ALA A 47 10.50 -2.46 -6.63
N HIS A 48 10.41 -1.22 -6.18
CA HIS A 48 9.68 -0.89 -4.97
C HIS A 48 8.23 -1.30 -5.23
N SER A 49 7.88 -2.54 -4.86
CA SER A 49 6.52 -3.02 -4.94
C SER A 49 5.70 -2.15 -4.01
N LEU A 50 4.71 -1.43 -4.54
CA LEU A 50 3.79 -0.67 -3.71
C LEU A 50 3.18 -1.62 -2.67
N PRO A 51 3.24 -1.29 -1.37
CA PRO A 51 2.67 -2.16 -0.35
C PRO A 51 1.18 -2.36 -0.66
N TYR A 52 0.70 -3.58 -0.43
CA TYR A 52 -0.69 -4.01 -0.66
C TYR A 52 -1.18 -4.15 -2.10
N LEU A 53 -0.33 -4.09 -3.14
CA LEU A 53 -0.81 -4.29 -4.52
C LEU A 53 -1.60 -5.61 -4.70
N HIS A 54 -1.23 -6.65 -3.97
CA HIS A 54 -1.86 -7.97 -4.05
C HIS A 54 -3.26 -8.04 -3.42
N VAL A 55 -3.64 -7.12 -2.53
CA VAL A 55 -4.89 -7.26 -1.77
C VAL A 55 -6.15 -7.07 -2.62
N ASP A 56 -6.00 -6.55 -3.83
CA ASP A 56 -7.08 -6.36 -4.81
C ASP A 56 -7.14 -7.48 -5.86
N SER A 57 -6.27 -8.49 -5.78
CA SER A 57 -6.20 -9.60 -6.74
C SER A 57 -7.40 -10.56 -6.68
N THR A 58 -8.00 -10.73 -5.51
CA THR A 58 -9.21 -11.56 -5.31
C THR A 58 -10.12 -10.93 -4.27
N LEU A 59 -11.39 -11.35 -4.26
CA LEU A 59 -12.37 -10.86 -3.31
C LEU A 59 -11.85 -10.97 -1.86
N ARG A 60 -11.23 -12.08 -1.48
CA ARG A 60 -10.79 -12.31 -0.10
C ARG A 60 -9.33 -11.96 0.19
N ALA A 61 -8.63 -11.36 -0.77
CA ALA A 61 -7.20 -11.06 -0.65
C ALA A 61 -6.86 -10.00 0.41
N LEU A 62 -7.82 -9.34 1.07
CA LEU A 62 -7.56 -8.50 2.25
C LEU A 62 -7.22 -9.29 3.51
N ALA A 63 -7.72 -10.51 3.65
CA ALA A 63 -7.63 -11.24 4.92
C ALA A 63 -6.17 -11.52 5.31
N GLY A 64 -5.80 -11.13 6.53
CA GLY A 64 -4.47 -11.37 7.09
C GLY A 64 -3.35 -10.60 6.39
N GLN A 65 -3.68 -9.57 5.60
CA GLN A 65 -2.70 -8.78 4.86
C GLN A 65 -2.35 -7.45 5.51
N ALA A 66 -3.00 -7.08 6.62
CA ALA A 66 -2.61 -5.90 7.37
C ALA A 66 -1.13 -5.99 7.78
N GLU A 67 -0.40 -4.89 7.66
CA GLU A 67 0.93 -4.75 8.22
C GLU A 67 0.85 -4.12 9.61
N GLY A 68 1.87 -4.31 10.44
CA GLY A 68 1.94 -3.74 11.78
C GLY A 68 1.15 -4.50 12.85
N PHE A 69 0.50 -3.78 13.76
CA PHE A 69 -0.16 -4.35 14.95
C PHE A 69 -1.44 -5.11 14.61
N GLY A 70 -2.19 -4.66 13.62
CA GLY A 70 -3.40 -5.31 13.12
C GLY A 70 -3.14 -6.52 12.21
N ARG A 71 -1.90 -7.00 12.06
CA ARG A 71 -1.52 -8.05 11.08
C ARG A 71 -2.30 -9.36 11.15
N PHE A 72 -2.91 -9.66 12.29
CA PHE A 72 -3.74 -10.85 12.47
C PHE A 72 -5.24 -10.61 12.18
N ALA A 73 -5.62 -9.44 11.65
CA ALA A 73 -6.99 -9.18 11.21
C ALA A 73 -7.34 -10.04 9.97
N ILE A 74 -8.13 -11.09 10.19
CA ILE A 74 -8.63 -11.97 9.11
C ILE A 74 -10.03 -11.60 8.64
N GLY A 75 -10.72 -10.70 9.34
CA GLY A 75 -12.07 -10.27 8.99
C GLY A 75 -13.06 -11.43 8.92
N GLY A 76 -13.91 -11.41 7.89
CA GLY A 76 -14.88 -12.46 7.59
C GLY A 76 -14.34 -13.59 6.71
N LEU A 77 -13.04 -13.88 6.70
CA LEU A 77 -12.39 -14.82 5.78
C LEU A 77 -13.11 -16.17 5.65
N HIS A 78 -13.57 -16.74 6.76
CA HIS A 78 -14.26 -18.04 6.80
C HIS A 78 -15.79 -17.93 6.77
N GLY A 79 -16.31 -16.71 6.62
CA GLY A 79 -17.73 -16.41 6.55
C GLY A 79 -18.31 -16.49 5.14
N SER A 80 -19.63 -16.65 5.05
CA SER A 80 -20.35 -16.50 3.79
C SER A 80 -20.30 -15.06 3.26
N LEU A 81 -20.59 -14.89 1.97
CA LEU A 81 -20.80 -13.57 1.41
C LEU A 81 -22.15 -13.03 1.86
N TYR A 82 -22.17 -11.77 2.28
CA TYR A 82 -23.38 -11.02 2.59
C TYR A 82 -23.45 -9.82 1.65
N HIS A 83 -24.55 -9.72 0.91
CA HIS A 83 -24.77 -8.65 -0.05
C HIS A 83 -25.68 -7.59 0.56
N VAL A 84 -25.15 -6.38 0.73
CA VAL A 84 -25.94 -5.20 1.07
C VAL A 84 -26.68 -4.76 -0.18
N THR A 85 -28.00 -4.87 -0.14
CA THR A 85 -28.91 -4.59 -1.28
C THR A 85 -29.77 -3.35 -1.07
N THR A 86 -29.74 -2.76 0.13
CA THR A 86 -30.49 -1.54 0.46
C THR A 86 -29.63 -0.55 1.24
N LEU A 87 -29.90 0.74 1.05
CA LEU A 87 -29.30 1.85 1.79
C LEU A 87 -30.10 2.23 3.05
N ALA A 88 -31.19 1.50 3.34
CA ALA A 88 -31.91 1.65 4.59
C ALA A 88 -30.99 1.37 5.78
N ASP A 89 -31.19 2.11 6.87
CA ASP A 89 -30.35 1.99 8.07
C ASP A 89 -30.42 0.58 8.68
N ASP A 90 -31.59 -0.05 8.69
CA ASP A 90 -31.82 -1.37 9.29
C ASP A 90 -32.76 -2.24 8.44
N GLY A 91 -32.88 -3.50 8.83
CA GLY A 91 -33.72 -4.51 8.18
C GLY A 91 -32.95 -5.41 7.21
N PRO A 92 -33.56 -6.52 6.75
CA PRO A 92 -32.91 -7.46 5.84
C PRO A 92 -32.32 -6.77 4.60
N GLY A 93 -31.09 -7.14 4.25
CA GLY A 93 -30.33 -6.55 3.14
C GLY A 93 -29.58 -5.26 3.47
N SER A 94 -29.76 -4.68 4.66
CA SER A 94 -28.99 -3.50 5.11
C SER A 94 -27.60 -3.88 5.62
N LEU A 95 -26.68 -2.91 5.60
CA LEU A 95 -25.35 -3.08 6.22
C LEU A 95 -25.46 -3.46 7.70
N ARG A 96 -26.34 -2.77 8.43
CA ARG A 96 -26.55 -2.98 9.88
C ARG A 96 -27.02 -4.39 10.19
N TYR A 97 -27.92 -4.94 9.38
CA TYR A 97 -28.38 -6.32 9.55
C TYR A 97 -27.21 -7.29 9.44
N GLY A 98 -26.35 -7.15 8.42
CA GLY A 98 -25.16 -7.99 8.23
C GLY A 98 -24.11 -7.83 9.35
N CYS A 99 -23.78 -6.59 9.73
CA CYS A 99 -22.75 -6.32 10.74
C CYS A 99 -23.06 -6.89 12.13
N ARG A 100 -24.34 -6.97 12.51
CA ARG A 100 -24.77 -7.50 13.82
C ARG A 100 -24.82 -9.02 13.89
N ARG A 101 -24.77 -9.72 12.75
CA ARG A 101 -24.81 -11.19 12.69
C ARG A 101 -23.66 -11.79 13.51
N LYS A 102 -23.93 -12.92 14.17
CA LYS A 102 -22.95 -13.60 15.02
C LYS A 102 -21.93 -14.37 14.19
N GLU A 103 -22.38 -14.98 13.10
CA GLU A 103 -21.53 -15.70 12.16
C GLU A 103 -20.52 -14.77 11.48
N ALA A 104 -19.39 -15.34 11.04
CA ALA A 104 -18.44 -14.61 10.22
C ALA A 104 -19.09 -14.23 8.88
N LEU A 105 -18.86 -12.99 8.41
CA LEU A 105 -19.39 -12.53 7.13
C LEU A 105 -18.38 -11.67 6.38
N TRP A 106 -18.29 -11.91 5.08
CA TRP A 106 -17.67 -11.00 4.12
C TRP A 106 -18.76 -10.16 3.46
N ILE A 107 -18.88 -8.91 3.90
CA ILE A 107 -19.95 -8.00 3.52
C ILE A 107 -19.50 -7.18 2.30
N VAL A 108 -20.24 -7.29 1.21
CA VAL A 108 -20.09 -6.52 -0.04
C VAL A 108 -21.35 -5.76 -0.35
N PHE A 109 -21.29 -4.84 -1.32
CA PHE A 109 -22.41 -3.96 -1.66
C PHE A 109 -22.85 -4.15 -3.12
N GLU A 110 -24.15 -4.35 -3.32
CA GLU A 110 -24.79 -4.33 -4.65
C GLU A 110 -25.17 -2.91 -5.08
N VAL A 111 -25.29 -2.01 -4.11
CA VAL A 111 -25.67 -0.61 -4.30
C VAL A 111 -24.50 0.32 -4.00
N SER A 112 -24.58 1.56 -4.47
CA SER A 112 -23.73 2.67 -4.02
C SER A 112 -24.61 3.80 -3.53
N GLY A 113 -24.12 4.58 -2.57
CA GLY A 113 -24.85 5.71 -2.03
C GLY A 113 -24.56 5.98 -0.57
N THR A 114 -25.43 6.77 0.02
CA THR A 114 -25.32 7.20 1.43
C THR A 114 -26.28 6.42 2.29
N ILE A 115 -25.77 5.83 3.37
CA ILE A 115 -26.55 5.19 4.44
C ILE A 115 -26.60 6.18 5.61
N HIS A 116 -27.80 6.69 5.91
CA HIS A 116 -28.02 7.56 7.05
C HIS A 116 -28.26 6.72 8.31
N LEU A 117 -27.33 6.76 9.26
CA LEU A 117 -27.39 5.98 10.47
C LEU A 117 -28.15 6.73 11.57
N SER A 118 -29.25 6.15 12.05
CA SER A 118 -30.04 6.71 13.17
C SER A 118 -29.36 6.54 14.54
N SER A 119 -28.47 5.55 14.63
CA SER A 119 -27.71 5.19 15.82
C SER A 119 -26.35 4.62 15.40
N TYR A 120 -25.41 4.49 16.33
CA TYR A 120 -24.15 3.79 16.05
C TYR A 120 -24.41 2.40 15.44
N LEU A 121 -23.67 2.06 14.40
CA LEU A 121 -23.75 0.75 13.77
C LEU A 121 -22.73 -0.17 14.43
N SER A 122 -23.22 -1.05 15.30
CA SER A 122 -22.41 -2.05 15.98
C SER A 122 -21.92 -3.12 15.00
N VAL A 123 -20.62 -3.38 15.01
CA VAL A 123 -19.98 -4.42 14.20
C VAL A 123 -19.51 -5.54 15.13
N SER A 124 -20.08 -6.74 14.95
CA SER A 124 -19.66 -7.94 15.68
C SER A 124 -18.32 -8.47 15.16
N SER A 125 -17.70 -9.41 15.89
CA SER A 125 -16.45 -10.05 15.46
C SER A 125 -16.56 -10.76 14.09
N ASN A 126 -15.41 -11.03 13.48
CA ASN A 126 -15.25 -11.79 12.23
C ASN A 126 -16.02 -11.18 11.05
N LYS A 127 -15.81 -9.88 10.81
CA LYS A 127 -16.46 -9.14 9.73
C LYS A 127 -15.42 -8.54 8.80
N THR A 128 -15.63 -8.68 7.50
CA THR A 128 -15.05 -7.77 6.53
C THR A 128 -16.17 -6.89 5.99
N ILE A 129 -16.05 -5.58 6.11
CA ILE A 129 -16.90 -4.63 5.38
C ILE A 129 -16.07 -4.13 4.20
N ASP A 130 -16.37 -4.67 3.02
CA ASP A 130 -15.60 -4.46 1.79
C ASP A 130 -16.36 -3.53 0.84
N GLY A 131 -16.02 -2.24 0.88
CA GLY A 131 -16.60 -1.24 -0.01
C GLY A 131 -15.96 -1.20 -1.40
N ARG A 132 -14.98 -2.06 -1.73
CA ARG A 132 -14.27 -1.97 -3.02
C ARG A 132 -15.25 -2.15 -4.20
N GLY A 133 -15.01 -1.38 -5.26
CA GLY A 133 -15.89 -1.34 -6.45
C GLY A 133 -17.20 -0.57 -6.23
N ARG A 134 -17.46 -0.05 -5.03
CA ARG A 134 -18.66 0.72 -4.70
C ARG A 134 -18.27 2.02 -3.99
N ARG A 135 -19.18 3.00 -3.98
CA ARG A 135 -19.04 4.22 -3.19
C ARG A 135 -20.09 4.20 -2.09
N ILE A 136 -19.66 3.93 -0.87
CA ILE A 136 -20.53 3.82 0.30
C ILE A 136 -20.15 4.88 1.31
N LYS A 137 -21.09 5.77 1.60
CA LYS A 137 -20.95 6.81 2.61
C LYS A 137 -21.82 6.53 3.82
N LEU A 138 -21.25 6.60 5.01
CA LEU A 138 -21.98 6.57 6.28
C LEU A 138 -22.07 7.99 6.85
N THR A 139 -23.28 8.38 7.26
CA THR A 139 -23.56 9.72 7.82
C THR A 139 -24.50 9.66 9.02
N GLY A 140 -24.61 10.76 9.76
CA GLY A 140 -25.43 10.87 10.98
C GLY A 140 -24.73 10.30 12.21
N LYS A 141 -24.31 9.03 12.15
CA LYS A 141 -23.51 8.33 13.16
C LYS A 141 -22.37 7.54 12.51
N GLY A 142 -21.51 6.93 13.34
CA GLY A 142 -20.39 6.12 12.89
C GLY A 142 -20.52 4.62 13.18
N LEU A 143 -19.40 3.91 13.01
CA LEU A 143 -19.25 2.51 13.38
C LEU A 143 -18.85 2.37 14.86
N ARG A 144 -19.30 1.29 15.49
CA ARG A 144 -18.87 0.90 16.85
C ARG A 144 -18.39 -0.55 16.88
N LEU A 145 -17.09 -0.72 17.13
CA LEU A 145 -16.39 -1.97 17.30
C LEU A 145 -16.09 -2.16 18.80
N LYS A 146 -17.06 -2.75 19.50
CA LYS A 146 -17.01 -2.96 20.95
C LYS A 146 -16.82 -4.44 21.27
N GLU A 147 -15.82 -4.75 22.09
CA GLU A 147 -15.54 -6.11 22.58
C GLU A 147 -15.50 -7.14 21.44
N CYS A 148 -14.88 -6.76 20.32
CA CYS A 148 -14.87 -7.54 19.10
C CYS A 148 -13.46 -7.75 18.57
N GLU A 149 -13.30 -8.79 17.76
CA GLU A 149 -12.03 -9.09 17.12
C GLU A 149 -12.17 -9.56 15.67
N HIS A 150 -11.05 -9.50 14.94
CA HIS A 150 -10.97 -9.87 13.53
C HIS A 150 -11.98 -9.09 12.67
N VAL A 151 -11.83 -7.77 12.63
CA VAL A 151 -12.65 -6.89 11.80
C VAL A 151 -11.78 -6.17 10.78
N ILE A 152 -12.21 -6.18 9.52
CA ILE A 152 -11.61 -5.39 8.45
C ILE A 152 -12.68 -4.41 7.94
N VAL A 153 -12.36 -3.12 7.90
CA VAL A 153 -13.20 -2.08 7.30
C VAL A 153 -12.41 -1.45 6.17
N CYS A 154 -12.89 -1.58 4.95
CA CYS A 154 -12.16 -1.19 3.76
C CYS A 154 -13.02 -0.34 2.81
N ASN A 155 -12.45 0.76 2.31
CA ASN A 155 -13.02 1.56 1.22
C ASN A 155 -14.42 2.13 1.52
N LEU A 156 -14.59 2.71 2.71
CA LEU A 156 -15.81 3.43 3.11
C LEU A 156 -15.54 4.92 3.28
N GLU A 157 -16.57 5.73 3.05
CA GLU A 157 -16.58 7.16 3.35
C GLU A 157 -17.40 7.43 4.61
N PHE A 158 -16.89 8.28 5.49
CA PHE A 158 -17.55 8.72 6.72
C PHE A 158 -17.62 10.24 6.70
N GLU A 159 -18.83 10.80 6.75
CA GLU A 159 -19.03 12.25 6.70
C GLU A 159 -20.32 12.68 7.39
N GLY A 160 -20.29 13.80 8.10
CA GLY A 160 -21.47 14.43 8.67
C GLY A 160 -21.99 13.69 9.90
N GLY A 161 -21.08 13.32 10.82
CA GLY A 161 -21.47 12.77 12.12
C GLY A 161 -21.97 13.86 13.03
N ARG A 162 -23.19 13.71 13.59
CA ARG A 162 -23.86 14.77 14.36
C ARG A 162 -24.34 14.29 15.73
N GLY A 163 -24.10 15.11 16.75
CA GLY A 163 -24.48 14.89 18.14
C GLY A 163 -23.28 14.70 19.07
N PRO A 164 -23.52 14.67 20.39
CA PRO A 164 -22.46 14.55 21.39
C PRO A 164 -21.74 13.20 21.26
N ASP A 165 -20.41 13.23 21.39
CA ASP A 165 -19.52 12.05 21.36
C ASP A 165 -19.74 11.16 20.12
N VAL A 166 -20.01 11.80 18.98
CA VAL A 166 -20.17 11.10 17.70
C VAL A 166 -18.83 11.06 16.97
N ASP A 167 -18.25 9.87 16.96
CA ASP A 167 -17.04 9.53 16.25
C ASP A 167 -17.35 8.79 14.95
N GLY A 168 -16.48 8.92 13.95
CA GLY A 168 -16.57 8.15 12.70
C GLY A 168 -16.45 6.65 12.94
N ILE A 169 -15.41 6.24 13.68
CA ILE A 169 -15.16 4.84 14.05
C ILE A 169 -14.74 4.78 15.52
N GLN A 170 -15.55 4.12 16.34
CA GLN A 170 -15.22 3.80 17.73
C GLN A 170 -14.67 2.37 17.84
N ILE A 171 -13.46 2.21 18.38
CA ILE A 171 -12.85 0.92 18.70
C ILE A 171 -12.61 0.87 20.21
N LYS A 172 -13.66 0.53 20.97
CA LYS A 172 -13.67 0.56 22.44
C LYS A 172 -14.84 -0.23 23.04
N PRO A 173 -14.67 -0.84 24.24
CA PRO A 173 -13.41 -1.31 24.85
C PRO A 173 -12.96 -2.68 24.33
N ASN A 174 -11.74 -3.10 24.71
CA ASN A 174 -11.21 -4.46 24.59
C ASN A 174 -11.34 -5.10 23.20
N SER A 175 -11.22 -4.30 22.15
CA SER A 175 -11.29 -4.77 20.75
C SER A 175 -9.88 -4.97 20.18
N LYS A 176 -9.68 -6.01 19.36
CA LYS A 176 -8.35 -6.34 18.83
C LYS A 176 -8.35 -7.00 17.46
N HIS A 177 -7.20 -7.05 16.80
CA HIS A 177 -7.04 -7.62 15.45
C HIS A 177 -7.97 -6.93 14.44
N ILE A 178 -7.84 -5.60 14.34
CA ILE A 178 -8.69 -4.77 13.49
C ILE A 178 -7.84 -4.06 12.44
N TRP A 179 -8.37 -3.97 11.23
CA TRP A 179 -7.76 -3.24 10.15
C TRP A 179 -8.75 -2.24 9.54
N ILE A 180 -8.42 -0.95 9.64
CA ILE A 180 -9.14 0.14 8.97
C ILE A 180 -8.29 0.59 7.78
N ASP A 181 -8.78 0.38 6.57
CA ASP A 181 -8.02 0.60 5.35
C ASP A 181 -8.77 1.40 4.31
N ARG A 182 -8.07 2.30 3.60
CA ARG A 182 -8.66 3.09 2.48
C ARG A 182 -9.97 3.78 2.82
N CYS A 183 -10.18 4.14 4.08
CA CYS A 183 -11.38 4.86 4.48
C CYS A 183 -11.12 6.37 4.37
N SER A 184 -12.15 7.11 3.97
CA SER A 184 -12.12 8.58 3.99
C SER A 184 -13.00 9.07 5.13
N LEU A 185 -12.46 9.89 6.04
CA LEU A 185 -13.18 10.39 7.21
C LEU A 185 -13.03 11.90 7.31
N ARG A 186 -14.15 12.60 7.57
CA ARG A 186 -14.21 14.07 7.71
C ARG A 186 -15.49 14.51 8.40
N ASP A 187 -15.50 15.73 8.94
CA ASP A 187 -16.72 16.41 9.39
C ASP A 187 -17.57 15.59 10.38
N TYR A 188 -17.03 15.37 11.58
CA TYR A 188 -17.76 14.81 12.72
C TYR A 188 -17.81 15.84 13.86
N ASP A 189 -18.76 15.70 14.78
CA ASP A 189 -18.86 16.61 15.94
C ASP A 189 -17.84 16.27 17.06
N ASP A 190 -17.30 15.04 17.10
CA ASP A 190 -16.22 14.64 18.04
C ASP A 190 -14.98 14.08 17.32
N GLY A 191 -14.62 12.79 17.44
CA GLY A 191 -13.42 12.21 16.82
C GLY A 191 -13.64 11.62 15.42
N LEU A 192 -12.60 11.44 14.58
CA LEU A 192 -12.75 10.58 13.39
C LEU A 192 -12.53 9.11 13.75
N ILE A 193 -11.44 8.78 14.43
CA ILE A 193 -11.17 7.42 14.92
C ILE A 193 -10.75 7.44 16.39
N ASP A 194 -11.46 6.65 17.18
CA ASP A 194 -11.31 6.58 18.63
C ASP A 194 -10.89 5.18 19.06
N ILE A 195 -9.62 4.98 19.41
CA ILE A 195 -9.04 3.70 19.86
C ILE A 195 -8.70 3.82 21.34
N THR A 196 -9.54 3.27 22.21
CA THR A 196 -9.41 3.50 23.66
C THR A 196 -9.78 2.26 24.47
N ARG A 197 -9.58 2.33 25.80
CA ARG A 197 -10.06 1.34 26.79
C ARG A 197 -9.60 -0.09 26.51
N GLY A 198 -8.28 -0.29 26.44
CA GLY A 198 -7.66 -1.61 26.31
C GLY A 198 -7.71 -2.23 24.92
N SER A 199 -8.23 -1.51 23.91
CA SER A 199 -8.14 -1.95 22.52
C SER A 199 -6.69 -1.92 22.03
N THR A 200 -6.27 -2.96 21.31
CA THR A 200 -4.89 -3.18 20.85
C THR A 200 -4.87 -3.92 19.52
N ASP A 201 -3.71 -4.13 18.90
CA ASP A 201 -3.58 -4.90 17.66
C ASP A 201 -4.43 -4.34 16.52
N ILE A 202 -4.28 -3.04 16.25
CA ILE A 202 -5.04 -2.29 15.24
C ILE A 202 -4.08 -1.70 14.22
N THR A 203 -4.45 -1.78 12.95
CA THR A 203 -3.78 -1.07 11.85
C THR A 203 -4.75 -0.08 11.22
N VAL A 204 -4.32 1.17 11.03
CA VAL A 204 -5.00 2.17 10.23
C VAL A 204 -4.07 2.54 9.07
N SER A 205 -4.45 2.21 7.84
CA SER A 205 -3.59 2.42 6.66
C SER A 205 -4.35 3.03 5.49
N ARG A 206 -3.63 3.82 4.67
CA ARG A 206 -4.16 4.46 3.44
C ARG A 206 -5.49 5.20 3.62
N CYS A 207 -5.79 5.64 4.83
CA CYS A 207 -6.98 6.42 5.12
C CYS A 207 -6.72 7.90 4.79
N HIS A 208 -7.77 8.61 4.38
CA HIS A 208 -7.72 10.04 4.09
C HIS A 208 -8.56 10.78 5.13
N PHE A 209 -7.90 11.67 5.89
CA PHE A 209 -8.53 12.49 6.92
C PHE A 209 -8.51 13.95 6.49
N SER A 210 -9.64 14.65 6.60
CA SER A 210 -9.73 16.04 6.18
C SER A 210 -10.84 16.78 6.92
N GLN A 211 -10.78 18.12 6.96
CA GLN A 211 -11.87 18.97 7.45
C GLN A 211 -12.38 18.56 8.84
N HIS A 212 -11.44 18.37 9.78
CA HIS A 212 -11.74 17.91 11.13
C HIS A 212 -10.62 18.29 12.10
N ASP A 213 -10.94 18.49 13.37
CA ASP A 213 -10.01 18.96 14.42
C ASP A 213 -9.49 17.82 15.32
N LYS A 214 -10.33 16.88 15.72
CA LYS A 214 -9.98 15.70 16.54
C LYS A 214 -9.83 14.44 15.68
N THR A 215 -8.74 14.35 14.92
CA THR A 215 -8.57 13.28 13.92
C THR A 215 -8.53 11.89 14.54
N MET A 216 -7.59 11.62 15.46
CA MET A 216 -7.47 10.32 16.10
C MET A 216 -7.14 10.47 17.58
N LEU A 217 -7.87 9.73 18.42
CA LEU A 217 -7.54 9.50 19.83
C LEU A 217 -7.04 8.08 20.00
N ILE A 218 -5.83 7.92 20.54
CA ILE A 218 -5.23 6.61 20.85
C ILE A 218 -4.86 6.60 22.33
N GLY A 219 -5.65 5.84 23.12
CA GLY A 219 -5.56 5.84 24.57
C GLY A 219 -6.21 7.09 25.18
N ALA A 220 -7.30 6.89 25.92
CA ALA A 220 -7.96 7.97 26.68
C ALA A 220 -7.67 7.93 28.19
N ASP A 221 -7.06 6.84 28.66
CA ASP A 221 -6.70 6.61 30.06
C ASP A 221 -5.18 6.41 30.17
N PRO A 222 -4.50 7.02 31.16
CA PRO A 222 -3.04 7.03 31.27
C PRO A 222 -2.41 5.66 31.60
N LEU A 223 -3.20 4.60 31.75
CA LEU A 223 -2.74 3.32 32.30
C LEU A 223 -2.28 2.31 31.23
N ILE A 224 -2.69 2.41 29.97
CA ILE A 224 -2.24 1.51 28.89
C ILE A 224 -2.24 2.24 27.55
N LEU A 225 -1.05 2.49 27.00
CA LEU A 225 -0.84 2.87 25.60
C LEU A 225 0.36 2.08 25.06
N VAL A 226 0.11 1.10 24.19
CA VAL A 226 1.16 0.45 23.40
C VAL A 226 1.04 0.98 21.98
N ILE A 227 1.78 2.06 21.69
CA ILE A 227 2.05 2.46 20.31
C ILE A 227 3.33 1.75 19.92
N GLY A 228 3.26 0.88 18.91
CA GLY A 228 4.45 0.61 18.12
C GLY A 228 4.27 1.16 16.72
N VAL A 229 5.35 1.71 16.20
CA VAL A 229 5.45 2.12 14.80
C VAL A 229 6.23 1.00 14.11
N SER A 230 5.64 0.35 13.12
CA SER A 230 6.35 -0.63 12.28
C SER A 230 6.98 0.12 11.11
N GLY A 231 8.30 -0.02 10.93
CA GLY A 231 9.07 0.58 9.84
C GLY A 231 9.22 -0.35 8.65
#